data_AF-A0A2S8BN47-F1
#
_entry.id   AF-A0A2S8BN47-F1
#
_cell.length_a   1.000
_cell.length_b   1.000
_cell.length_c   1.000
_cell.angle_alpha   90.00
_cell.angle_beta   90.00
_cell.angle_gamma   90.00
#
_symmetry.space_group_name_H-M   'P 1'
#
loop_
_entity.id
_entity.type
_entity.pdbx_description
1 polymer ?
#
loop_
_entity_poly.entity_id
_entity_poly.type
_entity_poly.pdbx_seq_one_letter_code
_entity_poly.pdbx_strand_id
1 'polypeptide(L)'
;METIVSTVVLTLHKAVCIIIVVRIETIVAEMEVRQVSDLPEVMTAKQLAAFLHISEASLAQDRYLRRGVPFVKVGNKRVRYMREDVLNYLAANRSGGAA
;
A
#
# COMPACT_ATOMS: atom_id res chain seq x y z
N MET A 1 -3.47 -37.37 -39.83
CA MET A 1 -4.53 -36.70 -39.04
C MET A 1 -4.04 -36.34 -37.63
N GLU A 2 -3.14 -37.12 -37.04
CA GLU A 2 -2.60 -36.90 -35.67
C GLU A 2 -1.76 -35.61 -35.51
N THR A 3 -1.02 -35.20 -36.54
CA THR A 3 -0.16 -33.99 -36.49
C THR A 3 -0.97 -32.70 -36.31
N ILE A 4 -2.13 -32.62 -36.95
CA ILE A 4 -3.00 -31.43 -36.90
C ILE A 4 -3.58 -31.27 -35.49
N VAL A 5 -4.01 -32.37 -34.86
CA VAL A 5 -4.56 -32.37 -33.50
C VAL A 5 -3.50 -31.92 -32.49
N SER A 6 -2.26 -32.42 -32.61
CA SER A 6 -1.17 -32.05 -31.70
C SER A 6 -0.78 -30.56 -31.81
N THR A 7 -0.73 -30.01 -33.02
CA THR A 7 -0.44 -28.58 -33.22
C THR A 7 -1.54 -27.68 -32.67
N VAL A 8 -2.82 -28.04 -32.85
CA VAL A 8 -3.94 -27.22 -32.34
C VAL A 8 -3.97 -27.20 -30.81
N VAL A 9 -3.73 -28.33 -30.15
CA VAL A 9 -3.69 -28.41 -28.67
C VAL A 9 -2.52 -27.60 -28.10
N LEU A 10 -1.34 -27.69 -28.71
CA LEU A 10 -0.16 -26.94 -28.27
C LEU A 10 -0.35 -25.42 -28.45
N THR A 11 -0.99 -25.02 -29.54
CA THR A 11 -1.33 -23.61 -29.80
C THR A 11 -2.41 -23.10 -28.85
N LEU A 12 -3.45 -23.90 -28.55
CA LEU A 12 -4.47 -23.54 -27.55
C LEU A 12 -3.86 -23.38 -26.15
N HIS A 13 -2.98 -24.30 -25.73
CA HIS A 13 -2.34 -24.25 -24.42
C HIS A 13 -1.44 -23.01 -24.28
N LYS A 14 -0.65 -22.70 -25.32
CA LYS A 14 0.16 -21.47 -25.35
C LYS A 14 -0.72 -20.21 -25.32
N ALA A 15 -1.80 -20.17 -26.09
CA ALA A 15 -2.71 -19.03 -26.11
C ALA A 15 -3.40 -18.80 -24.74
N VAL A 16 -3.87 -19.86 -24.09
CA VAL A 16 -4.47 -19.79 -22.75
C VAL A 16 -3.44 -19.34 -21.71
N CYS A 17 -2.22 -19.89 -21.76
CA CYS A 17 -1.15 -19.52 -20.85
C CYS A 17 -0.75 -18.05 -21.03
N ILE A 18 -0.64 -17.56 -22.28
CA ILE A 18 -0.38 -16.16 -22.58
C ILE A 18 -1.53 -15.27 -22.06
N ILE A 19 -2.79 -15.63 -22.29
CA ILE A 19 -3.94 -14.85 -21.79
C ILE A 19 -3.96 -14.77 -20.26
N ILE A 20 -3.67 -15.89 -19.57
CA ILE A 20 -3.62 -15.95 -18.10
C ILE A 20 -2.45 -15.14 -17.56
N VAL A 21 -1.24 -15.32 -18.12
CA VAL A 21 -0.03 -14.60 -17.68
C VAL A 21 -0.18 -13.10 -17.93
N VAL A 22 -0.65 -12.68 -19.11
CA VAL A 22 -0.88 -11.27 -19.43
C VAL A 22 -1.98 -10.67 -18.53
N ARG A 23 -3.03 -11.44 -18.19
CA ARG A 23 -4.08 -10.96 -17.27
C ARG A 23 -3.58 -10.83 -15.84
N ILE A 24 -2.75 -11.75 -15.37
CA ILE A 24 -2.10 -11.68 -14.05
C ILE A 24 -1.14 -10.49 -14.01
N GLU A 25 -0.28 -10.31 -15.00
CA GLU A 25 0.66 -9.18 -15.07
C GLU A 25 -0.09 -7.83 -15.12
N THR A 26 -1.21 -7.75 -15.85
CA THR A 26 -2.04 -6.53 -15.87
C THR A 26 -2.74 -6.28 -14.53
N ILE A 27 -3.16 -7.34 -13.81
CA ILE A 27 -3.74 -7.21 -12.45
C ILE A 27 -2.69 -6.74 -11.44
N VAL A 28 -1.46 -7.24 -11.51
CA VAL A 28 -0.37 -6.84 -10.61
C VAL A 28 0.09 -5.41 -10.93
N ALA A 29 0.11 -5.00 -12.20
CA ALA A 29 0.51 -3.64 -12.63
C ALA A 29 -0.44 -2.52 -12.15
N GLU A 30 -1.75 -2.78 -11.98
CA GLU A 30 -2.69 -1.80 -11.42
C GLU A 30 -2.61 -1.66 -9.89
N MET A 31 -1.86 -2.52 -9.20
CA MET A 31 -1.91 -2.63 -7.74
C MET A 31 -0.88 -1.74 -7.01
N GLU A 32 0.14 -1.23 -7.70
CA GLU A 32 1.31 -0.61 -7.05
C GLU A 32 1.15 0.90 -6.74
N VAL A 33 0.19 1.61 -7.33
CA VAL A 33 0.04 3.10 -7.14
C VAL A 33 -1.31 3.52 -6.55
N ARG A 34 -2.12 2.58 -6.03
CA ARG A 34 -3.39 2.88 -5.34
C ARG A 34 -3.26 3.22 -3.85
N GLN A 35 -2.08 3.04 -3.25
CA GLN A 35 -1.97 2.99 -1.79
C GLN A 35 -2.31 4.29 -1.07
N VAL A 36 -2.14 5.48 -1.67
CA VAL A 36 -2.37 6.78 -0.98
C VAL A 36 -3.84 7.24 -1.05
N SER A 37 -4.54 6.90 -2.13
CA SER A 37 -5.92 7.34 -2.39
C SER A 37 -6.98 6.60 -1.59
N ASP A 38 -6.71 5.35 -1.18
CA ASP A 38 -7.64 4.53 -0.40
C ASP A 38 -7.47 4.72 1.13
N LEU A 39 -6.55 5.59 1.59
CA LEU A 39 -6.44 5.85 3.03
C LEU A 39 -7.62 6.68 3.52
N PRO A 40 -8.29 6.24 4.60
CA PRO A 40 -9.32 7.04 5.26
C PRO A 40 -8.71 8.39 5.69
N GLU A 41 -9.53 9.44 5.60
CA GLU A 41 -9.10 10.82 5.91
C GLU A 41 -8.54 10.97 7.31
N VAL A 42 -9.13 10.23 8.24
CA VAL A 42 -8.70 10.20 9.63
C VAL A 42 -8.41 8.75 10.02
N MET A 43 -7.20 8.51 10.50
CA MET A 43 -6.74 7.20 10.92
C MET A 43 -6.69 7.06 12.44
N THR A 44 -6.97 5.85 12.89
CA THR A 44 -6.66 5.41 14.25
C THR A 44 -5.18 5.03 14.37
N ALA A 45 -4.67 4.96 15.61
CA ALA A 45 -3.29 4.52 15.85
C ALA A 45 -3.01 3.13 15.26
N LYS A 46 -3.97 2.20 15.35
CA LYS A 46 -3.88 0.86 14.78
C LYS A 46 -3.73 0.87 13.25
N GLN A 47 -4.52 1.70 12.57
CA GLN A 47 -4.46 1.82 11.12
C GLN A 47 -3.14 2.45 10.67
N LEU A 48 -2.68 3.51 11.34
CA LEU A 48 -1.40 4.14 11.01
C LEU A 48 -0.23 3.18 11.28
N ALA A 49 -0.28 2.42 12.38
CA ALA A 49 0.72 1.41 12.71
C ALA A 49 0.84 0.35 11.61
N ALA A 50 -0.30 -0.14 11.12
CA ALA A 50 -0.35 -1.08 10.01
C ALA A 50 0.22 -0.48 8.71
N PHE A 51 -0.09 0.79 8.43
CA PHE A 51 0.41 1.50 7.24
C PHE A 51 1.92 1.75 7.28
N LEU A 52 2.46 2.18 8.42
CA LEU A 52 3.89 2.44 8.60
C LEU A 52 4.69 1.18 8.94
N HIS A 53 4.04 0.02 9.05
CA HIS A 53 4.65 -1.25 9.46
C HIS A 53 5.43 -1.17 10.78
N ILE A 54 4.87 -0.46 11.76
CA ILE A 54 5.42 -0.36 13.13
C ILE A 54 4.39 -0.79 14.17
N SER A 55 4.82 -0.96 15.42
CA SER A 55 3.90 -1.31 16.50
C SER A 55 3.12 -0.09 17.01
N GLU A 56 1.87 -0.30 17.46
CA GLU A 56 1.09 0.74 18.13
C GLU A 56 1.80 1.30 19.38
N ALA A 57 2.58 0.45 20.06
CA ALA A 57 3.40 0.83 21.21
C ALA A 57 4.52 1.79 20.81
N SER A 58 5.16 1.62 19.65
CA SER A 58 6.15 2.57 19.14
C SER A 58 5.50 3.94 18.88
N LEU A 59 4.34 3.96 18.23
CA LEU A 59 3.58 5.22 18.06
C LEU A 59 3.13 5.84 19.39
N ALA A 60 2.83 5.05 20.41
CA ALA A 60 2.55 5.56 21.75
C ALA A 60 3.79 6.17 22.39
N GLN A 61 4.94 5.53 22.25
CA GLN A 61 6.22 6.01 22.75
C GLN A 61 6.65 7.29 22.05
N ASP A 62 6.53 7.37 20.73
CA ASP A 62 6.88 8.56 19.95
C ASP A 62 6.02 9.75 20.37
N ARG A 63 4.71 9.54 20.56
CA ARG A 63 3.81 10.56 21.14
C ARG A 63 4.21 10.99 22.55
N TYR A 64 4.58 10.05 23.40
CA TYR A 64 5.03 10.36 24.77
C TYR A 64 6.30 11.20 24.76
N LEU A 65 7.25 10.85 23.89
CA LEU A 65 8.50 11.56 23.66
C LEU A 65 8.34 12.85 22.82
N ARG A 66 7.11 13.17 22.40
CA ARG A 66 6.77 14.33 21.54
C ARG A 66 7.58 14.36 20.24
N ARG A 67 7.85 13.19 19.67
CA ARG A 67 8.50 13.00 18.37
C ARG A 67 7.60 12.21 17.43
N GLY A 68 7.95 12.18 16.14
CA GLY A 68 7.24 11.40 15.14
C GLY A 68 6.05 12.12 14.52
N VAL A 69 5.07 11.34 14.05
CA VAL A 69 3.95 11.83 13.26
C VAL A 69 3.04 12.75 14.10
N PRO A 70 2.67 13.95 13.61
CA PRO A 70 1.70 14.81 14.27
C PRO A 70 0.36 14.12 14.48
N PHE A 71 -0.30 14.42 15.59
CA PHE A 71 -1.55 13.77 15.97
C PHE A 71 -2.56 14.76 16.52
N VAL A 72 -3.84 14.50 16.26
CA VAL A 72 -4.97 15.26 16.76
C VAL A 72 -5.58 14.52 17.94
N LYS A 73 -5.75 15.22 19.07
CA LYS A 73 -6.52 14.72 20.21
C LYS A 73 -7.99 15.08 20.00
N VAL A 74 -8.84 14.06 19.91
CA VAL A 74 -10.29 14.22 19.83
C VAL A 74 -10.88 13.95 21.21
N GLY A 75 -11.27 15.00 21.92
CA GLY A 75 -11.70 14.93 23.30
C GLY A 75 -10.57 14.53 24.25
N ASN A 76 -10.91 13.84 25.34
CA ASN A 76 -9.96 13.67 26.45
C ASN A 76 -8.95 12.51 26.26
N LYS A 77 -9.28 11.49 25.45
CA LYS A 77 -8.47 10.25 25.36
C LYS A 77 -8.24 9.70 23.95
N ARG A 78 -8.99 10.15 22.94
CA ARG A 78 -8.91 9.56 21.59
C ARG A 78 -7.85 10.30 20.78
N VAL A 79 -6.94 9.55 20.18
CA VAL A 79 -5.92 10.09 19.27
C VAL A 79 -6.25 9.67 17.85
N ARG A 80 -6.10 10.61 16.93
CA ARG A 80 -6.32 10.45 15.50
C ARG A 80 -5.16 11.05 14.73
N TYR A 81 -4.91 10.49 13.56
CA TYR A 81 -3.88 10.95 12.64
C TYR A 81 -4.57 11.37 11.36
N MET A 82 -4.38 12.62 10.95
CA MET A 82 -4.90 13.09 9.67
C MET A 82 -4.02 12.58 8.54
N ARG A 83 -4.62 12.22 7.41
CA ARG A 83 -3.88 11.75 6.25
C ARG A 83 -2.87 12.81 5.77
N GLU A 84 -3.28 14.07 5.74
CA GLU A 84 -2.42 15.19 5.33
C GLU A 84 -1.17 15.31 6.21
N ASP A 85 -1.32 15.22 7.53
CA ASP A 85 -0.21 15.32 8.48
C ASP A 85 0.80 14.19 8.31
N VAL A 86 0.30 12.98 8.07
CA VAL A 86 1.13 11.79 7.83
C VAL A 86 1.94 11.98 6.54
N LEU A 87 1.31 12.42 5.45
CA LEU A 87 1.97 12.65 4.17
C LEU A 87 3.01 13.77 4.28
N ASN A 88 2.67 14.88 4.93
CA ASN A 88 3.58 15.99 5.19
C ASN A 88 4.79 15.55 6.03
N TYR A 89 4.55 14.74 7.05
CA TYR A 89 5.62 14.17 7.87
C TYR A 89 6.55 13.28 7.04
N LEU A 90 6.01 12.39 6.21
CA LEU A 90 6.81 11.51 5.36
C LEU A 90 7.61 12.31 4.31
N ALA A 91 7.00 13.35 3.74
CA ALA A 91 7.68 14.25 2.80
C ALA A 91 8.83 15.01 3.47
N ALA A 92 8.61 15.54 4.68
CA ALA A 92 9.62 16.27 5.44
C ALA A 92 10.79 15.38 5.89
N ASN A 93 10.54 14.10 6.17
CA ASN A 93 11.56 13.13 6.57
C ASN A 93 12.18 12.37 5.39
N ARG A 94 11.86 12.75 4.14
CA ARG A 94 12.46 12.16 2.95
C ARG A 94 13.88 12.69 2.77
N SER A 95 14.88 11.88 3.09
CA SER A 95 16.29 12.14 2.80
C SER A 95 16.71 11.44 1.50
N GLY A 96 17.21 12.21 0.52
CA GLY A 96 17.79 11.67 -0.73
C GLY A 96 16.94 11.78 -2.01
N GLY A 97 15.81 12.49 -2.00
CA GLY A 97 15.05 12.78 -3.23
C GLY A 97 15.57 14.04 -3.94
N ALA A 98 15.90 13.94 -5.23
CA ALA A 98 16.34 15.06 -6.05
C ALA A 98 15.32 16.22 -5.99
N ALA A 99 15.80 17.41 -5.62
CA ALA A 99 15.08 18.66 -5.70
C ALA A 99 15.02 19.19 -7.14
#